data_AF-A0A2V8QD17-F1
#
_entry.id   AF-A0A2V8QD17-F1
#
_cell.length_a   1.000
_cell.length_b   1.000
_cell.length_c   1.000
_cell.angle_alpha   90.00
_cell.angle_beta   90.00
_cell.angle_gamma   90.00
#
_symmetry.space_group_name_H-M   'P 1'
#
loop_
_entity.id
_entity.type
_entity.pdbx_description
1 polymer ?
#
loop_
_entity_poly.entity_id
_entity_poly.type
_entity_poly.pdbx_seq_one_letter_code
_entity_poly.pdbx_strand_id
1 'polypeptide(L)'
;MPFSPRTLLAVATSFLFALALTPLVRMYARRFGIVATPKTDRWHKKPTAMLGGVAIWLSVVISVFFFTPQTTYSWVIIHASTFLFFVGLIDDVIHIKPYQKLIGQILGSAFVVYYGLTLPWTSSVLVNMALAIFWLIGITNAINLLDNMDGLASGISIIAAGFLALSFVNTGQFVEALMLVAFAAALLGFLVFNSNPASIFMGDCGSMFVGFFLASSALVNVSGGRSRSLLPVLAVPILVLFIPIFDTTFVTVLRKLSGRAASQGGRDHTSHRLVALGMSERHAVWMLYGFAALSGLLALVVQRARLDVSLAAIAGFTIVLTLIGVYLAGVKVYDQTEEASALKEKPLYVFLVDLSYKRRIFEVLLDVILIILSYWCAYAIKFGPFSGSLAWQLFIRTLPVLVFVKMSVFLVMGVYRGLWRYTSIGDLIVFLKAVVLSSVASLMVVLFAFRFEGFSRTAFFIDGVLMFLFLAGSRMAFRMFRQILPANGRHNGRRVLIYGAGDGGELLLRELRNNSELQLSPVGFVDDDPSKSGKVLHGLRVFGGNGDLGQVCEQQEVDEVVISSLKMSEKRIEEVVRSCTERQIAVKRMRITIEDLSSR
;
A
#
# COMPACT_ATOMS: atom_id res chain seq x y z
N MET A 1 15.85 26.29 24.94
CA MET A 1 14.43 25.91 24.98
C MET A 1 13.93 25.68 23.55
N PRO A 2 13.02 24.71 23.32
CA PRO A 2 12.53 24.36 21.98
C PRO A 2 11.76 25.49 21.26
N PHE A 3 11.35 26.53 21.99
CA PHE A 3 10.59 27.68 21.47
C PHE A 3 11.35 29.00 21.63
N SER A 4 12.58 29.07 21.13
CA SER A 4 13.27 30.36 21.01
C SER A 4 12.65 31.19 19.87
N PRO A 5 12.65 32.53 19.91
CA PRO A 5 12.21 33.33 18.77
C PRO A 5 12.90 32.96 17.44
N ARG A 6 14.16 32.51 17.51
CA ARG A 6 14.92 32.01 16.36
C ARG A 6 14.33 30.74 15.73
N THR A 7 13.76 29.82 16.53
CA THR A 7 13.15 28.59 15.99
C THR A 7 11.88 28.90 15.23
N LEU A 8 11.03 29.80 15.75
CA LEU A 8 9.84 30.29 15.06
C LEU A 8 10.19 31.05 13.78
N LEU A 9 11.25 31.88 13.81
CA LEU A 9 11.74 32.58 12.64
C LEU A 9 12.23 31.61 11.55
N ALA A 10 12.98 30.56 11.89
CA ALA A 10 13.44 29.57 10.92
C ALA A 10 12.26 28.89 10.20
N VAL A 11 11.26 28.43 10.95
CA VAL A 11 10.08 27.74 10.40
C VAL A 11 9.22 28.69 9.56
N ALA A 12 8.94 29.89 10.09
CA ALA A 12 8.13 30.89 9.40
C ALA A 12 8.81 31.38 8.12
N THR A 13 10.11 31.67 8.15
CA THR A 13 10.87 32.08 6.95
C THR A 13 10.88 30.98 5.91
N SER A 14 11.09 29.72 6.29
CA SER A 14 11.07 28.59 5.35
C SER A 14 9.72 28.45 4.64
N PHE A 15 8.62 28.51 5.39
CA PHE A 15 7.26 28.46 4.82
C PHE A 15 6.96 29.66 3.91
N LEU A 16 7.20 30.89 4.41
CA LEU A 16 6.88 32.12 3.70
C LEU A 16 7.74 32.29 2.43
N PHE A 17 9.02 31.91 2.49
CA PHE A 17 9.90 31.92 1.32
C PHE A 17 9.40 30.91 0.28
N ALA A 18 9.03 29.70 0.68
CA ALA A 18 8.51 28.72 -0.28
C ALA A 18 7.18 29.20 -0.89
N LEU A 19 6.30 29.78 -0.07
CA LEU A 19 5.03 30.35 -0.51
C LEU A 19 5.22 31.51 -1.52
N ALA A 20 6.26 32.33 -1.33
CA ALA A 20 6.57 33.47 -2.20
C ALA A 20 7.39 33.10 -3.45
N LEU A 21 8.37 32.20 -3.33
CA LEU A 21 9.25 31.78 -4.41
C LEU A 21 8.56 30.84 -5.41
N THR A 22 7.66 29.96 -4.93
CA THR A 22 6.96 29.02 -5.80
C THR A 22 6.20 29.69 -6.96
N PRO A 23 5.38 30.76 -6.76
CA PRO A 23 4.73 31.45 -7.86
C PRO A 23 5.70 32.18 -8.79
N LEU A 24 6.84 32.67 -8.29
CA LEU A 24 7.89 33.29 -9.11
C LEU A 24 8.57 32.27 -10.02
N VAL A 25 8.96 31.12 -9.47
CA VAL A 25 9.52 30.00 -10.24
C VAL A 25 8.50 29.50 -11.26
N ARG A 26 7.23 29.38 -10.88
CA ARG A 26 6.14 29.02 -11.80
C ARG A 26 6.02 30.01 -12.96
N MET A 27 6.11 31.31 -12.68
CA MET A 27 6.06 32.35 -13.71
C MET A 27 7.26 32.25 -14.66
N TYR A 28 8.46 32.05 -14.11
CA TYR A 28 9.67 31.84 -14.87
C TYR A 28 9.58 30.59 -15.77
N ALA A 29 9.22 29.44 -15.21
CA ALA A 29 9.08 28.19 -15.94
C ALA A 29 8.09 28.30 -17.10
N ARG A 30 6.94 28.97 -16.91
CA ARG A 30 5.98 29.23 -17.99
C ARG A 30 6.52 30.17 -19.06
N ARG A 31 7.25 31.23 -18.67
CA ARG A 31 7.85 32.20 -19.60
C ARG A 31 8.88 31.55 -20.53
N PHE A 32 9.65 30.60 -20.02
CA PHE A 32 10.71 29.90 -20.77
C PHE A 32 10.26 28.54 -21.35
N GLY A 33 8.97 28.20 -21.25
CA GLY A 33 8.44 26.96 -21.82
C GLY A 33 8.87 25.68 -21.09
N ILE A 34 9.40 25.79 -19.86
CA ILE A 34 9.82 24.65 -19.03
C ILE A 34 8.57 24.07 -18.33
N VAL A 35 7.74 23.39 -19.11
CA VAL A 35 6.46 22.83 -18.69
C VAL A 35 6.36 21.35 -19.04
N ALA A 36 5.75 20.58 -18.15
CA ALA A 36 5.37 19.21 -18.44
C ALA A 36 4.19 19.20 -19.42
N THR A 37 4.44 18.74 -20.65
CA THR A 37 3.42 18.63 -21.69
C THR A 37 2.51 17.42 -21.44
N PRO A 38 1.18 17.58 -21.61
CA PRO A 38 0.25 16.46 -21.61
C PRO A 38 0.66 15.40 -22.64
N LYS A 39 0.97 14.18 -22.19
CA LYS A 39 1.07 13.01 -23.07
C LYS A 39 -0.22 12.20 -23.00
N THR A 40 -0.56 11.49 -24.06
CA THR A 40 -1.76 10.62 -24.14
C THR A 40 -1.80 9.53 -23.05
N ASP A 41 -0.64 9.21 -22.46
CA ASP A 41 -0.44 8.27 -21.36
C ASP A 41 -0.40 8.92 -19.96
N ARG A 42 -0.62 10.24 -19.84
CA ARG A 42 -0.58 11.00 -18.57
C ARG A 42 -1.87 11.82 -18.38
N TRP A 43 -2.41 11.87 -17.16
CA TRP A 43 -3.75 12.42 -16.85
C TRP A 43 -3.87 13.95 -16.92
N HIS A 44 -2.75 14.69 -16.97
CA HIS A 44 -2.79 16.15 -16.98
C HIS A 44 -3.36 16.68 -18.30
N LYS A 45 -4.51 17.34 -18.24
CA LYS A 45 -5.15 17.99 -19.40
C LYS A 45 -4.58 19.38 -19.71
N LYS A 46 -3.69 19.90 -18.86
CA LYS A 46 -3.11 21.25 -18.96
C LYS A 46 -1.59 21.19 -18.78
N PRO A 47 -0.81 22.01 -19.50
CA PRO A 47 0.63 22.13 -19.27
C PRO A 47 0.89 22.66 -17.85
N THR A 48 1.71 21.93 -17.07
CA THR A 48 2.05 22.29 -15.69
C THR A 48 3.51 22.72 -15.61
N ALA A 49 3.81 23.79 -14.87
CA ALA A 49 5.18 24.29 -14.73
C ALA A 49 6.09 23.26 -14.04
N MET A 50 7.37 23.24 -14.36
CA MET A 50 8.38 22.42 -13.65
C MET A 50 9.29 23.29 -12.76
N LEU A 51 10.34 22.68 -12.21
CA LEU A 51 11.37 23.33 -11.37
C LEU A 51 10.91 23.80 -9.99
N GLY A 52 9.79 23.28 -9.47
CA GLY A 52 9.31 23.56 -8.12
C GLY A 52 10.35 23.29 -7.03
N GLY A 53 11.26 22.32 -7.27
CA GLY A 53 12.41 22.03 -6.43
C GLY A 53 13.31 23.23 -6.13
N VAL A 54 13.42 24.20 -7.05
CA VAL A 54 14.23 25.41 -6.84
C VAL A 54 13.68 26.23 -5.68
N ALA A 55 12.36 26.42 -5.62
CA ALA A 55 11.71 27.16 -4.53
C ALA A 55 11.88 26.45 -3.18
N ILE A 56 11.76 25.13 -3.17
CA ILE A 56 11.95 24.30 -1.97
C ILE A 56 13.39 24.40 -1.49
N TRP A 57 14.36 24.11 -2.36
CA TRP A 57 15.79 24.12 -2.05
C TRP A 57 16.24 25.49 -1.51
N LEU A 58 15.91 26.59 -2.20
CA LEU A 58 16.26 27.94 -1.74
C LEU A 58 15.69 28.24 -0.36
N SER A 59 14.41 27.91 -0.14
CA SER A 59 13.75 28.18 1.14
C SER A 59 14.41 27.40 2.29
N VAL A 60 14.76 26.13 2.06
CA VAL A 60 15.43 25.30 3.06
C VAL A 60 16.86 25.79 3.30
N VAL A 61 17.66 26.01 2.27
CA VAL A 61 19.06 26.45 2.44
C VAL A 61 19.13 27.80 3.14
N ILE A 62 18.33 28.78 2.71
CA ILE A 62 18.32 30.11 3.35
C ILE A 62 17.84 29.99 4.80
N SER A 63 16.73 29.28 5.04
CA SER A 63 16.19 29.16 6.40
C SER A 63 17.19 28.47 7.34
N VAL A 64 17.73 27.32 6.91
CA VAL A 64 18.61 26.51 7.75
C VAL A 64 19.96 27.21 7.95
N PHE A 65 20.56 27.79 6.91
CA PHE A 65 21.86 28.46 7.03
C PHE A 65 21.82 29.68 7.97
N PHE A 66 20.79 30.52 7.86
CA PHE A 66 20.72 31.79 8.61
C PHE A 66 20.05 31.68 9.99
N PHE A 67 19.08 30.78 10.16
CA PHE A 67 18.23 30.76 11.36
C PHE A 67 18.36 29.51 12.22
N THR A 68 19.11 28.49 11.78
CA THR A 68 19.36 27.28 12.59
C THR A 68 20.83 27.17 13.00
N PRO A 69 21.12 26.67 14.22
CA PRO A 69 22.50 26.37 14.61
C PRO A 69 23.14 25.36 13.66
N GLN A 70 24.40 25.58 13.32
CA GLN A 70 25.13 24.71 12.41
C GLN A 70 25.86 23.61 13.20
N THR A 71 25.52 22.36 12.90
CA THR A 71 26.23 21.16 13.39
C THR A 71 26.96 20.50 12.23
N THR A 72 27.91 19.61 12.52
CA THR A 72 28.57 18.81 11.48
C THR A 72 27.55 18.03 10.65
N TYR A 73 26.54 17.43 11.29
CA TYR A 73 25.51 16.68 10.58
C TYR A 73 24.59 17.57 9.74
N SER A 74 24.17 18.74 10.25
CA SER A 74 23.36 19.67 9.46
C SER A 74 24.10 20.14 8.21
N TRP A 75 25.40 20.47 8.34
CA TRP A 75 26.25 20.83 7.21
C TRP A 75 26.34 19.73 6.17
N VAL A 76 26.63 18.49 6.59
CA VAL A 76 26.76 17.35 5.68
C VAL A 76 25.47 17.11 4.91
N ILE A 77 24.32 17.12 5.60
CA ILE A 77 23.02 16.89 4.98
C ILE A 77 22.69 17.98 3.95
N ILE A 78 22.87 19.25 4.30
CA ILE A 78 22.55 20.37 3.40
C ILE A 78 23.42 20.33 2.15
N HIS A 79 24.74 20.12 2.29
CA HIS A 79 25.68 20.16 1.17
C HIS A 79 25.48 18.97 0.24
N ALA A 80 25.34 17.76 0.79
CA ALA A 80 25.10 16.58 -0.02
C ALA A 80 23.75 16.66 -0.74
N SER A 81 22.69 17.09 -0.04
CA SER A 81 21.37 17.28 -0.67
C SER A 81 21.41 18.39 -1.73
N THR A 82 22.13 19.49 -1.50
CA THR A 82 22.33 20.57 -2.47
C THR A 82 23.09 20.08 -3.72
N PHE A 83 24.08 19.20 -3.55
CA PHE A 83 24.73 18.56 -4.68
C PHE A 83 23.72 17.73 -5.50
N LEU A 84 22.87 16.93 -4.84
CA LEU A 84 21.83 16.16 -5.52
C LEU A 84 20.74 17.02 -6.17
N PHE A 85 20.42 18.17 -5.59
CA PHE A 85 19.56 19.18 -6.21
C PHE A 85 20.14 19.60 -7.57
N PHE A 86 21.44 19.92 -7.65
CA PHE A 86 22.07 20.29 -8.92
C PHE A 86 22.11 19.14 -9.92
N VAL A 87 22.36 17.90 -9.48
CA VAL A 87 22.27 16.72 -10.37
C VAL A 87 20.87 16.60 -10.98
N GLY A 88 19.82 16.74 -10.17
CA GLY A 88 18.44 16.70 -10.65
C GLY A 88 18.06 17.94 -11.48
N LEU A 89 18.63 19.11 -11.20
CA LEU A 89 18.42 20.33 -12.00
C LEU A 89 19.04 20.20 -13.38
N ILE A 90 20.24 19.63 -13.46
CA ILE A 90 20.86 19.28 -14.74
C ILE A 90 19.93 18.31 -15.48
N ASP A 91 19.41 17.29 -14.82
CA ASP A 91 18.48 16.36 -15.48
C ASP A 91 17.21 17.02 -16.00
N ASP A 92 16.55 17.86 -15.20
CA ASP A 92 15.34 18.58 -15.61
C ASP A 92 15.57 19.46 -16.85
N VAL A 93 16.80 19.96 -17.06
CA VAL A 93 17.15 20.85 -18.19
C VAL A 93 17.66 20.08 -19.40
N ILE A 94 18.57 19.12 -19.22
CA ILE A 94 19.27 18.44 -20.34
C ILE A 94 18.95 16.94 -20.48
N HIS A 95 18.11 16.36 -19.62
CA HIS A 95 17.72 14.94 -19.62
C HIS A 95 18.92 13.98 -19.68
N ILE A 96 19.58 13.77 -18.55
CA ILE A 96 20.76 12.91 -18.45
C ILE A 96 20.38 11.42 -18.38
N LYS A 97 21.31 10.54 -18.75
CA LYS A 97 21.07 9.10 -18.75
C LYS A 97 20.98 8.55 -17.31
N PRO A 98 20.21 7.48 -17.06
CA PRO A 98 20.01 6.94 -15.70
C PRO A 98 21.31 6.61 -14.94
N TYR A 99 22.34 6.11 -15.63
CA TYR A 99 23.63 5.82 -14.98
C TYR A 99 24.37 7.10 -14.54
N GLN A 100 24.16 8.24 -15.21
CA GLN A 100 24.77 9.51 -14.84
C GLN A 100 24.12 10.05 -13.55
N LYS A 101 22.80 9.91 -13.42
CA LYS A 101 22.09 10.17 -12.15
C LYS A 101 22.64 9.32 -11.03
N LEU A 102 22.80 8.01 -11.28
CA LEU A 102 23.32 7.06 -10.30
C LEU A 102 24.74 7.43 -9.85
N ILE A 103 25.63 7.84 -10.76
CA ILE A 103 26.97 8.34 -10.40
C ILE A 103 26.87 9.54 -9.46
N GLY A 104 26.01 10.52 -9.76
CA GLY A 104 25.75 11.65 -8.86
C GLY A 104 25.25 11.20 -7.48
N GLN A 105 24.32 10.26 -7.42
CA GLN A 105 23.82 9.71 -6.16
C GLN A 105 24.91 8.96 -5.37
N ILE A 106 25.79 8.21 -6.04
CA ILE A 106 26.93 7.53 -5.41
C ILE A 106 27.91 8.55 -4.83
N LEU A 107 28.25 9.61 -5.57
CA LEU A 107 29.17 10.66 -5.11
C LEU A 107 28.63 11.39 -3.88
N GLY A 108 27.35 11.79 -3.90
CA GLY A 108 26.71 12.40 -2.73
C GLY A 108 26.65 11.44 -1.54
N SER A 109 26.37 10.15 -1.79
CA SER A 109 26.33 9.12 -0.74
C SER A 109 27.71 8.88 -0.13
N ALA A 110 28.76 8.84 -0.94
CA ALA A 110 30.14 8.69 -0.48
C ALA A 110 30.55 9.87 0.43
N PHE A 111 30.13 11.10 0.09
CA PHE A 111 30.35 12.26 0.95
C PHE A 111 29.65 12.10 2.31
N VAL A 112 28.38 11.69 2.35
CA VAL A 112 27.65 11.44 3.60
C VAL A 112 28.32 10.37 4.46
N VAL A 113 28.71 9.25 3.85
CA VAL A 113 29.36 8.13 4.53
C VAL A 113 30.75 8.49 5.05
N TYR A 114 31.50 9.32 4.31
CA TYR A 114 32.82 9.81 4.73
C TYR A 114 32.74 10.56 6.08
N TYR A 115 31.67 11.31 6.32
CA TYR A 115 31.43 12.00 7.59
C TYR A 115 30.79 11.10 8.68
N GLY A 116 30.78 9.78 8.48
CA GLY A 116 30.38 8.80 9.49
C GLY A 116 28.87 8.57 9.61
N LEU A 117 28.05 9.16 8.73
CA LEU A 117 26.61 8.87 8.67
C LEU A 117 26.40 7.52 7.98
N THR A 118 26.23 6.47 8.78
CA THR A 118 26.08 5.08 8.31
C THR A 118 24.94 4.35 9.04
N LEU A 119 24.61 3.14 8.55
CA LEU A 119 23.65 2.23 9.19
C LEU A 119 24.43 1.12 9.93
N PRO A 120 24.67 1.20 11.26
CA PRO A 120 25.36 0.19 12.05
C PRO A 120 24.43 -0.98 12.37
N TRP A 121 23.87 -1.56 11.32
CA TRP A 121 23.02 -2.73 11.40
C TRP A 121 23.84 -4.00 11.64
N THR A 122 25.13 -3.94 11.31
CA THR A 122 26.07 -5.05 11.45
C THR A 122 27.31 -4.62 12.23
N SER A 123 28.11 -5.59 12.67
CA SER A 123 29.44 -5.34 13.26
C SER A 123 30.48 -4.92 12.21
N SER A 124 30.22 -5.10 10.92
CA SER A 124 31.17 -4.80 9.85
C SER A 124 30.98 -3.37 9.33
N VAL A 125 32.02 -2.55 9.49
CA VAL A 125 32.05 -1.17 8.98
C VAL A 125 31.80 -1.12 7.47
N LEU A 126 32.43 -2.01 6.71
CA LEU A 126 32.29 -2.06 5.25
C LEU A 126 30.85 -2.36 4.82
N VAL A 127 30.19 -3.31 5.51
CA VAL A 127 28.79 -3.65 5.23
C VAL A 127 27.88 -2.48 5.60
N ASN A 128 28.13 -1.79 6.71
CA ASN A 128 27.36 -0.62 7.13
C ASN A 128 27.51 0.57 6.16
N MET A 129 28.70 0.77 5.59
CA MET A 129 28.94 1.77 4.54
C MET A 129 28.18 1.43 3.26
N ALA A 130 28.26 0.17 2.81
CA ALA A 130 27.54 -0.29 1.62
C ALA A 130 26.02 -0.19 1.79
N LEU A 131 25.49 -0.57 2.96
CA LEU A 131 24.07 -0.44 3.30
C LEU A 131 23.65 1.04 3.33
N ALA A 132 24.47 1.94 3.87
CA ALA A 132 24.18 3.37 3.88
C ALA A 132 24.12 3.97 2.46
N ILE A 133 25.06 3.61 1.58
CA ILE A 133 25.01 4.04 0.17
C ILE A 133 23.76 3.50 -0.51
N PHE A 134 23.45 2.21 -0.33
CA PHE A 134 22.24 1.61 -0.88
C PHE A 134 20.97 2.30 -0.36
N TRP A 135 20.92 2.62 0.94
CA TRP A 135 19.83 3.34 1.57
C TRP A 135 19.63 4.75 1.00
N LEU A 136 20.72 5.53 0.92
CA LEU A 136 20.68 6.91 0.40
C LEU A 136 20.17 6.94 -1.06
N ILE A 137 20.74 6.08 -1.91
CA ILE A 137 20.33 5.93 -3.32
C ILE A 137 18.89 5.42 -3.41
N GLY A 138 18.55 4.38 -2.65
CA GLY A 138 17.25 3.72 -2.68
C GLY A 138 16.12 4.66 -2.28
N ILE A 139 16.24 5.37 -1.16
CA ILE A 139 15.23 6.32 -0.69
C ILE A 139 15.11 7.52 -1.63
N THR A 140 16.23 8.02 -2.17
CA THR A 140 16.21 9.13 -3.14
C THR A 140 15.40 8.76 -4.39
N ASN A 141 15.67 7.58 -4.96
CA ASN A 141 14.92 7.09 -6.11
C ASN A 141 13.47 6.75 -5.76
N ALA A 142 13.20 6.23 -4.56
CA ALA A 142 11.84 5.94 -4.10
C ALA A 142 10.97 7.20 -4.03
N ILE A 143 11.51 8.32 -3.53
CA ILE A 143 10.82 9.61 -3.49
C ILE A 143 10.61 10.18 -4.91
N ASN A 144 11.62 10.06 -5.78
CA ASN A 144 11.50 10.48 -7.19
C ASN A 144 10.40 9.69 -7.94
N LEU A 145 10.32 8.37 -7.74
CA LEU A 145 9.27 7.53 -8.33
C LEU A 145 7.87 7.83 -7.76
N LEU A 146 7.80 8.29 -6.51
CA LEU A 146 6.56 8.62 -5.81
C LEU A 146 6.01 10.00 -6.22
N ASP A 147 6.81 10.86 -6.87
CA ASP A 147 6.38 12.12 -7.50
C ASP A 147 5.57 11.89 -8.80
N ASN A 148 4.64 10.94 -8.76
CA ASN A 148 3.78 10.54 -9.88
C ASN A 148 2.34 11.07 -9.77
N MET A 149 2.00 11.72 -8.65
CA MET A 149 0.68 12.30 -8.38
C MET A 149 0.79 13.61 -7.60
N ASP A 150 -0.08 14.56 -7.94
CA ASP A 150 -0.16 15.90 -7.33
C ASP A 150 -0.17 15.85 -5.79
N GLY A 151 0.82 16.51 -5.17
CA GLY A 151 0.96 16.63 -3.73
C GLY A 151 1.62 15.42 -3.06
N LEU A 152 1.59 14.23 -3.67
CA LEU A 152 1.92 12.96 -3.01
C LEU A 152 3.34 12.94 -2.42
N ALA A 153 4.37 13.22 -3.22
CA ALA A 153 5.75 13.21 -2.77
C ALA A 153 6.04 14.25 -1.67
N SER A 154 5.57 15.49 -1.85
CA SER A 154 5.72 16.54 -0.85
C SER A 154 5.01 16.23 0.46
N GLY A 155 3.78 15.72 0.43
CA GLY A 155 3.04 15.43 1.66
C GLY A 155 3.56 14.24 2.42
N ILE A 156 3.95 13.15 1.73
CA ILE A 156 4.63 12.02 2.36
C ILE A 156 5.95 12.48 3.00
N SER A 157 6.68 13.37 2.33
CA SER A 157 7.93 13.93 2.83
C SER A 157 7.74 14.84 4.06
N ILE A 158 6.67 15.65 4.11
CA ILE A 158 6.29 16.46 5.28
C ILE A 158 5.99 15.56 6.47
N ILE A 159 5.19 14.51 6.26
CA ILE A 159 4.82 13.55 7.31
C ILE A 159 6.09 12.85 7.83
N ALA A 160 6.95 12.37 6.93
CA ALA A 160 8.21 11.72 7.28
C ALA A 160 9.13 12.66 8.07
N ALA A 161 9.31 13.91 7.61
CA ALA A 161 10.11 14.91 8.30
C ALA A 161 9.56 15.23 9.69
N GLY A 162 8.23 15.34 9.84
CA GLY A 162 7.58 15.57 11.13
C GLY A 162 7.84 14.45 12.14
N PHE A 163 7.68 13.19 11.73
CA PHE A 163 7.96 12.04 12.62
C PHE A 163 9.45 11.88 12.95
N LEU A 164 10.35 12.14 11.99
CA LEU A 164 11.79 12.20 12.27
C LEU A 164 12.13 13.33 13.25
N ALA A 165 11.53 14.52 13.10
CA ALA A 165 11.74 15.64 14.01
C ALA A 165 11.25 15.32 15.43
N LEU A 166 10.08 14.69 15.57
CA LEU A 166 9.58 14.22 16.87
C LEU A 166 10.52 13.16 17.50
N SER A 167 11.05 12.25 16.69
CA SER A 167 12.06 11.27 17.13
C SER A 167 13.35 11.96 17.62
N PHE A 168 13.79 13.02 16.96
CA PHE A 168 14.95 13.82 17.39
C PHE A 168 14.70 14.61 18.68
N VAL A 169 13.51 15.20 18.84
CA VAL A 169 13.11 15.83 20.11
C VAL A 169 13.16 14.82 21.26
N ASN A 170 12.66 13.59 21.05
CA ASN A 170 12.70 12.53 22.07
C ASN A 170 14.11 12.10 22.46
N THR A 171 15.08 12.33 21.58
CA THR A 171 16.47 11.90 21.76
C THR A 171 17.41 13.07 22.10
N GLY A 172 16.86 14.28 22.29
CA GLY A 172 17.60 15.49 22.64
C GLY A 172 18.32 16.18 21.48
N GLN A 173 18.12 15.73 20.24
CA GLN A 173 18.71 16.27 19.00
C GLN A 173 17.89 17.46 18.47
N PHE A 174 17.79 18.53 19.26
CA PHE A 174 16.88 19.65 18.96
C PHE A 174 17.26 20.45 17.70
N VAL A 175 18.54 20.50 17.34
CA VAL A 175 19.00 21.26 16.16
C VAL A 175 18.59 20.54 14.89
N GLU A 176 18.81 19.23 14.83
CA GLU A 176 18.41 18.36 13.74
C GLU A 176 16.88 18.31 13.60
N ALA A 177 16.16 18.32 14.73
CA ALA A 177 14.70 18.45 14.72
C ALA A 177 14.25 19.78 14.09
N LEU A 178 14.86 20.90 14.48
CA LEU A 178 14.53 22.22 13.92
C LEU A 178 14.78 22.28 12.40
N MET A 179 15.90 21.71 11.95
CA MET A 179 16.23 21.62 10.52
C MET A 179 15.14 20.84 9.75
N LEU A 180 14.67 19.70 10.27
CA LEU A 180 13.58 18.92 9.66
C LEU A 180 12.24 19.67 9.67
N VAL A 181 11.92 20.42 10.73
CA VAL A 181 10.69 21.22 10.78
C VAL A 181 10.76 22.39 9.79
N ALA A 182 11.91 23.05 9.65
CA ALA A 182 12.11 24.07 8.63
C ALA A 182 11.99 23.48 7.21
N PHE A 183 12.54 22.28 6.98
CA PHE A 183 12.37 21.54 5.73
C PHE A 183 10.90 21.20 5.43
N ALA A 184 10.17 20.67 6.41
CA ALA A 184 8.74 20.39 6.29
C ALA A 184 7.92 21.66 6.01
N ALA A 185 8.31 22.80 6.60
CA ALA A 185 7.67 24.09 6.37
C ALA A 185 7.85 24.61 4.94
N ALA A 186 9.04 24.46 4.34
CA ALA A 186 9.24 24.77 2.91
C ALA A 186 8.36 23.88 2.01
N LEU A 187 8.30 22.58 2.30
CA LEU A 187 7.43 21.65 1.57
C LEU A 187 5.95 22.01 1.71
N LEU A 188 5.50 22.45 2.90
CA LEU A 188 4.13 22.92 3.12
C LEU A 188 3.82 24.17 2.27
N GLY A 189 4.75 25.12 2.20
CA GLY A 189 4.60 26.32 1.35
C GLY A 189 4.51 25.96 -0.14
N PHE A 190 5.31 24.99 -0.59
CA PHE A 190 5.24 24.45 -1.96
C PHE A 190 3.95 23.67 -2.22
N LEU A 191 3.49 22.87 -1.25
CA LEU A 191 2.31 22.00 -1.36
C LEU A 191 1.03 22.79 -1.67
N VAL A 192 0.94 24.06 -1.25
CA VAL A 192 -0.18 24.96 -1.64
C VAL A 192 -0.36 25.03 -3.15
N PHE A 193 0.73 24.99 -3.93
CA PHE A 193 0.70 25.10 -5.38
C PHE A 193 0.80 23.75 -6.11
N ASN A 194 1.23 22.71 -5.41
CA ASN A 194 1.40 21.35 -5.91
C ASN A 194 0.22 20.41 -5.57
N SER A 195 -0.67 20.82 -4.66
CA SER A 195 -1.90 20.08 -4.37
C SER A 195 -2.82 20.00 -5.58
N ASN A 196 -3.53 18.88 -5.73
CA ASN A 196 -4.39 18.62 -6.88
C ASN A 196 -5.54 19.65 -7.01
N PRO A 197 -5.73 20.31 -8.17
CA PRO A 197 -4.91 20.23 -9.39
C PRO A 197 -3.62 21.05 -9.29
N ALA A 198 -2.47 20.42 -9.51
CA ALA A 198 -1.16 21.06 -9.38
C ALA A 198 -0.95 22.17 -10.42
N SER A 199 -0.36 23.28 -9.98
CA SER A 199 0.04 24.40 -10.86
C SER A 199 1.54 24.41 -11.20
N ILE A 200 2.33 23.65 -10.44
CA ILE A 200 3.77 23.44 -10.61
C ILE A 200 4.17 22.07 -10.04
N PHE A 201 5.08 21.37 -10.71
CA PHE A 201 5.70 20.12 -10.28
C PHE A 201 7.08 20.36 -9.68
N MET A 202 7.45 19.47 -8.76
CA MET A 202 8.73 19.51 -8.05
C MET A 202 9.91 19.29 -9.02
N GLY A 203 9.77 18.36 -9.96
CA GLY A 203 10.82 17.98 -10.90
C GLY A 203 11.86 17.04 -10.26
N ASP A 204 12.79 16.57 -11.08
CA ASP A 204 13.87 15.69 -10.61
C ASP A 204 14.81 16.44 -9.65
N CYS A 205 15.04 17.75 -9.86
CA CYS A 205 15.81 18.59 -8.94
C CYS A 205 15.25 18.56 -7.51
N GLY A 206 13.93 18.71 -7.36
CA GLY A 206 13.31 18.77 -6.05
C GLY A 206 13.15 17.41 -5.42
N SER A 207 12.78 16.38 -6.19
CA SER A 207 12.55 15.04 -5.64
C SER A 207 13.86 14.36 -5.23
N MET A 208 14.96 14.58 -5.99
CA MET A 208 16.30 14.15 -5.59
C MET A 208 16.79 14.90 -4.34
N PHE A 209 16.58 16.21 -4.26
CA PHE A 209 16.90 17.00 -3.06
C PHE A 209 16.15 16.48 -1.82
N VAL A 210 14.82 16.38 -1.92
CA VAL A 210 13.93 15.96 -0.82
C VAL A 210 14.22 14.54 -0.38
N GLY A 211 14.37 13.62 -1.33
CA GLY A 211 14.67 12.23 -1.04
C GLY A 211 16.02 12.06 -0.36
N PHE A 212 17.07 12.73 -0.86
CA PHE A 212 18.40 12.64 -0.29
C PHE A 212 18.49 13.32 1.09
N PHE A 213 17.79 14.45 1.29
CA PHE A 213 17.70 15.15 2.57
C PHE A 213 17.06 14.28 3.65
N LEU A 214 15.93 13.65 3.35
CA LEU A 214 15.26 12.72 4.27
C LEU A 214 16.09 11.46 4.53
N ALA A 215 16.66 10.87 3.47
CA ALA A 215 17.48 9.67 3.58
C ALA A 215 18.69 9.90 4.49
N SER A 216 19.38 11.02 4.31
CA SER A 216 20.55 11.41 5.12
C SER A 216 20.16 11.79 6.55
N SER A 217 19.07 12.54 6.73
CA SER A 217 18.55 12.88 8.06
C SER A 217 18.20 11.63 8.87
N ALA A 218 17.63 10.61 8.25
CA ALA A 218 17.32 9.34 8.93
C ALA A 218 18.56 8.61 9.48
N LEU A 219 19.78 8.91 9.00
CA LEU A 219 21.04 8.32 9.47
C LEU A 219 21.61 9.00 10.73
N VAL A 220 21.18 10.23 11.07
CA VAL A 220 21.76 11.00 12.20
C VAL A 220 21.40 10.40 13.56
N ASN A 221 20.31 9.62 13.65
CA ASN A 221 19.81 9.04 14.89
C ASN A 221 20.74 7.97 15.50
N VAL A 222 21.82 7.63 14.81
CA VAL A 222 22.54 6.39 15.05
C VAL A 222 23.85 6.57 15.86
N SER A 223 24.46 7.75 15.83
CA SER A 223 25.77 7.97 16.44
C SER A 223 25.73 8.58 17.86
N GLY A 224 24.55 8.91 18.38
CA GLY A 224 24.38 9.68 19.62
C GLY A 224 23.88 8.89 20.83
N GLY A 225 24.79 8.23 21.56
CA GLY A 225 24.75 8.10 23.02
C GLY A 225 23.67 7.21 23.70
N ARG A 226 24.16 6.24 24.50
CA ARG A 226 23.50 5.33 25.46
C ARG A 226 22.76 4.13 24.87
N SER A 227 23.39 2.95 24.96
CA SER A 227 22.80 1.61 25.09
C SER A 227 21.35 1.45 24.59
N ARG A 228 21.08 1.78 23.31
CA ARG A 228 19.77 1.55 22.71
C ARG A 228 19.71 0.12 22.20
N SER A 229 18.54 -0.50 22.31
CA SER A 229 18.26 -1.75 21.60
C SER A 229 18.48 -1.53 20.10
N LEU A 230 18.96 -2.55 19.39
CA LEU A 230 19.18 -2.46 17.94
C LEU A 230 17.88 -2.23 17.17
N LEU A 231 16.72 -2.61 17.72
CA LEU A 231 15.44 -2.56 17.02
C LEU A 231 15.01 -1.14 16.60
N PRO A 232 14.95 -0.11 17.48
CA PRO A 232 14.61 1.24 17.04
C PRO A 232 15.57 1.84 16.02
N VAL A 233 16.87 1.51 16.11
CA VAL A 233 17.90 1.96 15.15
C VAL A 233 17.62 1.42 13.74
N LEU A 234 17.11 0.19 13.65
CA LEU A 234 16.71 -0.45 12.39
C LEU A 234 15.33 0.03 11.92
N ALA A 235 14.34 0.00 12.82
CA ALA A 235 12.94 0.10 12.47
C ALA A 235 12.48 1.53 12.21
N VAL A 236 12.98 2.53 12.96
CA VAL A 236 12.48 3.91 12.86
C VAL A 236 12.70 4.51 11.46
N PRO A 237 13.90 4.43 10.84
CA PRO A 237 14.09 4.91 9.47
C PRO A 237 13.14 4.25 8.47
N ILE A 238 12.97 2.92 8.56
CA ILE A 238 12.13 2.14 7.65
C ILE A 238 10.65 2.51 7.82
N LEU A 239 10.17 2.62 9.07
CA LEU A 239 8.78 2.93 9.36
C LEU A 239 8.41 4.36 8.97
N VAL A 240 9.30 5.34 9.19
CA VAL A 240 9.01 6.73 8.83
C VAL A 240 9.01 6.94 7.31
N LEU A 241 9.87 6.23 6.58
CA LEU A 241 9.92 6.24 5.12
C LEU A 241 9.19 5.04 4.50
N PHE A 242 8.18 4.53 5.20
CA PHE A 242 7.51 3.29 4.82
C PHE A 242 6.85 3.37 3.44
N ILE A 243 6.11 4.45 3.14
CA ILE A 243 5.36 4.55 1.87
C ILE A 243 6.29 4.53 0.64
N PRO A 244 7.37 5.35 0.56
CA PRO A 244 8.32 5.26 -0.54
C PRO A 244 8.94 3.85 -0.68
N ILE A 245 9.33 3.23 0.43
CA ILE A 245 9.92 1.89 0.44
C ILE A 245 8.90 0.85 -0.05
N PHE A 246 7.68 0.90 0.47
CA PHE A 246 6.60 -0.03 0.14
C PHE A 246 6.24 0.06 -1.34
N ASP A 247 5.96 1.26 -1.86
CA ASP A 247 5.55 1.46 -3.25
C ASP A 247 6.63 0.97 -4.23
N THR A 248 7.89 1.38 -4.01
CA THR A 248 9.01 0.97 -4.86
C THR A 248 9.24 -0.55 -4.82
N THR A 249 9.19 -1.14 -3.62
CA THR A 249 9.35 -2.60 -3.45
C THR A 249 8.20 -3.34 -4.11
N PHE A 250 6.97 -2.89 -3.89
CA PHE A 250 5.75 -3.49 -4.41
C PHE A 250 5.74 -3.49 -5.94
N VAL A 251 6.01 -2.34 -6.56
CA VAL A 251 6.10 -2.20 -8.02
C VAL A 251 7.24 -3.06 -8.58
N THR A 252 8.42 -3.03 -7.96
CA THR A 252 9.58 -3.81 -8.41
C THR A 252 9.32 -5.31 -8.37
N VAL A 253 8.73 -5.81 -7.27
CA VAL A 253 8.36 -7.22 -7.13
C VAL A 253 7.34 -7.59 -8.21
N LEU A 254 6.25 -6.84 -8.35
CA LEU A 254 5.21 -7.16 -9.34
C LEU A 254 5.71 -7.11 -10.79
N ARG A 255 6.58 -6.14 -11.13
CA ARG A 255 7.23 -6.08 -12.45
C ARG A 255 8.12 -7.30 -12.68
N LYS A 256 8.94 -7.70 -11.71
CA LYS A 256 9.77 -8.91 -11.83
C LYS A 256 8.93 -10.18 -11.97
N LEU A 257 7.86 -10.31 -11.19
CA LEU A 257 6.91 -11.45 -11.28
C LEU A 257 6.08 -11.43 -12.57
N SER A 258 6.05 -10.31 -13.31
CA SER A 258 5.44 -10.18 -14.63
C SER A 258 6.44 -10.10 -15.78
N GLY A 259 7.74 -10.27 -15.50
CA GLY A 259 8.78 -10.42 -16.53
C GLY A 259 9.24 -9.09 -17.11
N ARG A 260 8.84 -7.99 -16.47
CA ARG A 260 9.14 -6.62 -16.86
C ARG A 260 10.36 -6.12 -16.10
N ALA A 261 11.13 -5.23 -16.73
CA ALA A 261 12.25 -4.58 -16.09
C ALA A 261 11.76 -3.58 -15.02
N ALA A 262 12.40 -3.57 -13.85
CA ALA A 262 12.05 -2.65 -12.78
C ALA A 262 12.23 -1.17 -13.17
N SER A 263 13.16 -0.89 -14.10
CA SER A 263 13.51 0.45 -14.58
C SER A 263 12.55 1.05 -15.62
N GLN A 264 11.56 0.29 -16.10
CA GLN A 264 10.55 0.82 -17.02
C GLN A 264 9.54 1.68 -16.24
N GLY A 265 9.28 2.91 -16.67
CA GLY A 265 8.21 3.73 -16.09
C GLY A 265 6.82 3.17 -16.40
N GLY A 266 5.84 3.34 -15.50
CA GLY A 266 4.50 2.78 -15.68
C GLY A 266 3.47 3.31 -14.68
N ARG A 267 2.18 3.02 -14.93
CA ARG A 267 1.03 3.43 -14.10
C ARG A 267 0.67 2.42 -13.01
N ASP A 268 1.63 1.61 -12.57
CA ASP A 268 1.43 0.47 -11.68
C ASP A 268 1.81 0.71 -10.21
N HIS A 269 2.15 1.95 -9.87
CA HIS A 269 2.33 2.42 -8.51
C HIS A 269 1.07 2.23 -7.67
N THR A 270 1.25 2.09 -6.35
CA THR A 270 0.18 1.96 -5.35
C THR A 270 -0.86 3.08 -5.52
N SER A 271 -0.40 4.30 -5.76
CA SER A 271 -1.22 5.49 -5.98
C SER A 271 -2.18 5.33 -7.18
N HIS A 272 -1.66 4.86 -8.32
CA HIS A 272 -2.45 4.60 -9.52
C HIS A 272 -3.39 3.39 -9.38
N ARG A 273 -2.97 2.34 -8.67
CA ARG A 273 -3.84 1.18 -8.39
C ARG A 273 -5.04 1.56 -7.52
N LEU A 274 -4.86 2.46 -6.56
CA LEU A 274 -5.97 3.01 -5.78
C LEU A 274 -6.95 3.81 -6.66
N VAL A 275 -6.43 4.59 -7.63
CA VAL A 275 -7.28 5.29 -8.60
C VAL A 275 -8.00 4.31 -9.54
N ALA A 276 -7.33 3.25 -10.00
CA ALA A 276 -7.92 2.20 -10.81
C ALA A 276 -9.02 1.41 -10.10
N LEU A 277 -9.03 1.41 -8.76
CA LEU A 277 -10.13 0.88 -7.94
C LEU A 277 -11.36 1.80 -7.85
N GLY A 278 -11.32 2.98 -8.48
CA GLY A 278 -12.41 3.96 -8.49
C GLY A 278 -12.26 5.09 -7.47
N MET A 279 -11.12 5.20 -6.76
CA MET A 279 -10.84 6.35 -5.92
C MET A 279 -10.49 7.57 -6.76
N SER A 280 -10.86 8.78 -6.32
CA SER A 280 -10.29 9.99 -6.93
C SER A 280 -8.83 10.17 -6.51
N GLU A 281 -8.04 10.86 -7.34
CA GLU A 281 -6.62 11.12 -7.07
C GLU A 281 -6.39 11.72 -5.67
N ARG A 282 -7.23 12.70 -5.28
CA ARG A 282 -7.19 13.31 -3.95
C ARG A 282 -7.38 12.27 -2.83
N HIS A 283 -8.39 11.42 -2.94
CA HIS A 283 -8.65 10.40 -1.91
C HIS A 283 -7.53 9.37 -1.82
N ALA A 284 -6.93 8.98 -2.94
CA ALA A 284 -5.77 8.09 -2.95
C ALA A 284 -4.57 8.72 -2.21
N VAL A 285 -4.29 10.01 -2.45
CA VAL A 285 -3.23 10.75 -1.73
C VAL A 285 -3.51 10.84 -0.23
N TRP A 286 -4.73 11.22 0.18
CA TRP A 286 -5.11 11.28 1.60
C TRP A 286 -5.00 9.91 2.30
N MET A 287 -5.37 8.83 1.62
CA MET A 287 -5.22 7.48 2.15
C MET A 287 -3.75 7.12 2.37
N LEU A 288 -2.87 7.45 1.42
CA LEU A 288 -1.42 7.24 1.55
C LEU A 288 -0.82 8.10 2.67
N TYR A 289 -1.29 9.34 2.87
CA TYR A 289 -0.92 10.16 4.03
C TYR A 289 -1.35 9.52 5.35
N GLY A 290 -2.56 8.96 5.40
CA GLY A 290 -3.04 8.22 6.57
C GLY A 290 -2.14 7.05 6.93
N PHE A 291 -1.72 6.25 5.94
CA PHE A 291 -0.78 5.16 6.17
C PHE A 291 0.62 5.63 6.56
N ALA A 292 1.13 6.71 5.96
CA ALA A 292 2.40 7.32 6.37
C ALA A 292 2.35 7.78 7.83
N ALA A 293 1.25 8.42 8.24
CA ALA A 293 1.07 8.89 9.61
C ALA A 293 0.94 7.72 10.60
N LEU A 294 0.20 6.66 10.25
CA LEU A 294 0.09 5.46 11.07
C LEU A 294 1.45 4.77 11.25
N SER A 295 2.23 4.67 10.17
CA SER A 295 3.59 4.12 10.21
C SER A 295 4.55 4.97 11.04
N GLY A 296 4.46 6.30 10.93
CA GLY A 296 5.22 7.24 11.74
C GLY A 296 4.88 7.16 13.24
N LEU A 297 3.58 7.03 13.59
CA LEU A 297 3.14 6.79 14.97
C LEU A 297 3.72 5.48 15.51
N LEU A 298 3.69 4.42 14.69
CA LEU A 298 4.31 3.15 15.04
C LEU A 298 5.82 3.30 15.28
N ALA A 299 6.52 4.11 14.49
CA ALA A 299 7.95 4.40 14.72
C ALA A 299 8.20 5.03 16.11
N LEU A 300 7.33 5.96 16.54
CA LEU A 300 7.41 6.55 17.88
C LEU A 300 7.09 5.55 19.00
N VAL A 301 6.13 4.64 18.76
CA VAL A 301 5.84 3.54 19.69
C VAL A 301 7.07 2.64 19.82
N VAL A 302 7.68 2.21 18.72
CA VAL A 302 8.88 1.34 18.71
C VAL A 302 10.05 2.00 19.44
N GLN A 303 10.18 3.32 19.36
CA GLN A 303 11.25 4.05 20.05
C GLN A 303 11.12 4.02 21.58
N ARG A 304 9.90 3.94 22.12
CA ARG A 304 9.63 4.06 23.57
C ARG A 304 9.17 2.76 24.23
N ALA A 305 8.50 1.90 23.47
CA ALA A 305 7.92 0.68 23.98
C ALA A 305 8.99 -0.39 24.22
N ARG A 306 8.62 -1.38 25.02
CA ARG A 306 9.45 -2.57 25.23
C ARG A 306 9.60 -3.35 23.93
N LEU A 307 10.64 -4.17 23.84
CA LEU A 307 10.98 -4.95 22.64
C LEU A 307 9.81 -5.82 22.16
N ASP A 308 9.19 -6.51 23.10
CA ASP A 308 8.07 -7.42 22.89
C ASP A 308 6.86 -6.67 22.29
N VAL A 309 6.43 -5.55 22.90
CA VAL A 309 5.35 -4.71 22.37
C VAL A 309 5.68 -4.15 20.99
N SER A 310 6.94 -3.72 20.79
CA SER A 310 7.41 -3.17 19.51
C SER A 310 7.35 -4.20 18.39
N LEU A 311 7.81 -5.42 18.63
CA LEU A 311 7.77 -6.51 17.65
C LEU A 311 6.33 -6.89 17.29
N ALA A 312 5.44 -6.96 18.28
CA ALA A 312 4.02 -7.24 18.03
C ALA A 312 3.35 -6.17 17.18
N ALA A 313 3.61 -4.90 17.48
CA ALA A 313 3.05 -3.77 16.75
C ALA A 313 3.58 -3.73 15.30
N ILE A 314 4.88 -3.98 15.09
CA ILE A 314 5.48 -4.11 13.75
C ILE A 314 4.84 -5.28 12.98
N ALA A 315 4.68 -6.45 13.62
CA ALA A 315 4.07 -7.61 12.98
C ALA A 315 2.61 -7.34 12.59
N GLY A 316 1.80 -6.75 13.48
CA GLY A 316 0.42 -6.37 13.18
C GLY A 316 0.30 -5.40 12.02
N PHE A 317 1.17 -4.38 11.99
CA PHE A 317 1.24 -3.44 10.87
C PHE A 317 1.64 -4.13 9.56
N THR A 318 2.65 -5.00 9.59
CA THR A 318 3.11 -5.77 8.42
C THR A 318 2.01 -6.68 7.87
N ILE A 319 1.17 -7.26 8.73
CA ILE A 319 0.00 -8.06 8.31
C ILE A 319 -0.98 -7.19 7.54
N VAL A 320 -1.43 -6.07 8.12
CA VAL A 320 -2.39 -5.15 7.48
C VAL A 320 -1.87 -4.70 6.12
N LEU A 321 -0.59 -4.37 6.03
CA LEU A 321 0.05 -3.97 4.77
C LEU A 321 0.14 -5.09 3.75
N THR A 322 0.46 -6.30 4.18
CA THR A 322 0.49 -7.47 3.29
C THR A 322 -0.90 -7.73 2.73
N LEU A 323 -1.95 -7.60 3.56
CA LEU A 323 -3.34 -7.72 3.11
C LEU A 323 -3.68 -6.68 2.04
N ILE A 324 -3.32 -5.41 2.27
CA ILE A 324 -3.54 -4.32 1.32
C ILE A 324 -2.73 -4.54 0.04
N GLY A 325 -1.45 -4.91 0.14
CA GLY A 325 -0.57 -5.18 -1.00
C GLY A 325 -1.10 -6.30 -1.88
N VAL A 326 -1.54 -7.42 -1.28
CA VAL A 326 -2.20 -8.52 -2.01
C VAL A 326 -3.43 -8.05 -2.75
N TYR A 327 -4.27 -7.25 -2.09
CA TYR A 327 -5.47 -6.72 -2.69
C TYR A 327 -5.14 -5.82 -3.90
N LEU A 328 -4.19 -4.90 -3.74
CA LEU A 328 -3.73 -3.99 -4.81
C LEU A 328 -3.05 -4.74 -5.95
N ALA A 329 -2.34 -5.85 -5.67
CA ALA A 329 -1.73 -6.69 -6.70
C ALA A 329 -2.78 -7.34 -7.61
N GLY A 330 -4.00 -7.54 -7.10
CA GLY A 330 -5.14 -8.06 -7.86
C GLY A 330 -5.75 -7.08 -8.86
N VAL A 331 -5.42 -5.78 -8.76
CA VAL A 331 -5.93 -4.74 -9.67
C VAL A 331 -5.21 -4.84 -11.01
N LYS A 332 -5.97 -5.09 -12.08
CA LYS A 332 -5.45 -5.10 -13.45
C LYS A 332 -5.20 -3.66 -13.89
N VAL A 333 -3.94 -3.33 -14.17
CA VAL A 333 -3.50 -2.01 -14.66
C VAL A 333 -3.15 -2.05 -16.15
N TYR A 334 -2.80 -3.22 -16.68
CA TYR A 334 -2.38 -3.42 -18.06
C TYR A 334 -3.33 -4.36 -18.81
N ASP A 335 -3.50 -4.13 -20.12
CA ASP A 335 -4.30 -4.98 -20.99
C ASP A 335 -3.66 -6.35 -21.20
N GLN A 336 -4.51 -7.38 -21.33
CA GLN A 336 -4.13 -8.80 -21.34
C GLN A 336 -3.19 -9.19 -22.50
N THR A 337 -3.14 -8.39 -23.55
CA THR A 337 -2.32 -8.60 -24.76
C THR A 337 -0.82 -8.38 -24.52
N GLU A 338 -0.43 -7.50 -23.60
CA GLU A 338 0.99 -7.27 -23.25
C GLU A 338 1.54 -8.37 -22.32
N GLU A 339 0.73 -8.88 -21.38
CA GLU A 339 1.16 -9.93 -20.45
C GLU A 339 1.45 -11.25 -21.17
N ALA A 340 0.65 -11.61 -22.19
CA ALA A 340 0.84 -12.81 -22.99
C ALA A 340 2.13 -12.79 -23.84
N SER A 341 2.58 -11.60 -24.25
CA SER A 341 3.76 -11.42 -25.09
C SER A 341 5.07 -11.57 -24.30
N ALA A 342 5.09 -11.12 -23.03
CA ALA A 342 6.27 -11.21 -22.15
C ALA A 342 6.56 -12.63 -21.62
N LEU A 343 5.56 -13.53 -21.63
CA LEU A 343 5.65 -14.88 -21.08
C LEU A 343 6.42 -15.87 -21.99
N LYS A 344 6.69 -15.51 -23.25
CA LYS A 344 7.23 -16.44 -24.25
C LYS A 344 8.75 -16.66 -24.21
N GLU A 345 9.54 -15.81 -23.54
CA GLU A 345 10.99 -15.77 -23.83
C GLU A 345 11.93 -16.51 -22.87
N LYS A 346 11.51 -17.03 -21.70
CA LYS A 346 12.45 -17.69 -20.76
C LYS A 346 11.85 -18.91 -20.02
N PRO A 347 12.40 -20.14 -20.17
CA PRO A 347 11.84 -21.34 -19.53
C PRO A 347 12.01 -21.38 -18.00
N LEU A 348 13.11 -20.84 -17.46
CA LEU A 348 13.28 -20.67 -16.00
C LEU A 348 12.26 -19.67 -15.42
N TYR A 349 11.84 -18.70 -16.25
CA TYR A 349 10.82 -17.72 -15.91
C TYR A 349 9.43 -18.34 -15.97
N VAL A 350 9.13 -19.23 -16.91
CA VAL A 350 7.86 -20.01 -16.90
C VAL A 350 7.75 -20.86 -15.64
N PHE A 351 8.82 -21.55 -15.21
CA PHE A 351 8.81 -22.32 -13.95
C PHE A 351 8.64 -21.44 -12.70
N LEU A 352 9.35 -20.31 -12.63
CA LEU A 352 9.20 -19.35 -11.54
C LEU A 352 7.84 -18.65 -11.58
N VAL A 353 7.24 -18.44 -12.74
CA VAL A 353 5.88 -17.88 -12.96
C VAL A 353 4.80 -18.91 -12.64
N ASP A 354 5.03 -20.20 -12.87
CA ASP A 354 4.13 -21.28 -12.44
C ASP A 354 4.14 -21.43 -10.91
N LEU A 355 5.31 -21.30 -10.28
CA LEU A 355 5.43 -21.19 -8.82
C LEU A 355 4.85 -19.85 -8.32
N SER A 356 5.02 -18.79 -9.11
CA SER A 356 4.54 -17.42 -8.90
C SER A 356 3.21 -17.15 -9.62
N TYR A 357 2.28 -18.11 -9.63
CA TYR A 357 0.92 -17.79 -10.08
C TYR A 357 0.35 -16.74 -9.11
N LYS A 358 0.40 -15.49 -9.59
CA LYS A 358 0.55 -14.12 -9.04
C LYS A 358 -0.07 -13.72 -7.69
N ARG A 359 -0.36 -14.65 -6.77
CA ARG A 359 -0.94 -14.38 -5.45
C ARG A 359 -0.33 -15.23 -4.35
N ARG A 360 0.05 -16.48 -4.64
CA ARG A 360 0.53 -17.48 -3.66
C ARG A 360 1.78 -17.08 -2.87
N ILE A 361 2.73 -16.36 -3.47
CA ILE A 361 3.92 -15.88 -2.74
C ILE A 361 3.51 -14.99 -1.57
N PHE A 362 2.55 -14.09 -1.78
CA PHE A 362 2.07 -13.23 -0.71
C PHE A 362 1.27 -14.00 0.34
N GLU A 363 0.57 -15.07 -0.06
CA GLU A 363 -0.11 -15.99 0.86
C GLU A 363 0.90 -16.68 1.79
N VAL A 364 1.98 -17.19 1.21
CA VAL A 364 3.09 -17.83 1.93
C VAL A 364 3.77 -16.83 2.86
N LEU A 365 4.09 -15.62 2.38
CA LEU A 365 4.71 -14.58 3.20
C LEU A 365 3.80 -14.15 4.36
N LEU A 366 2.50 -13.97 4.09
CA LEU A 366 1.52 -13.68 5.14
C LEU A 366 1.48 -14.79 6.17
N ASP A 367 1.38 -16.06 5.75
CA ASP A 367 1.31 -17.20 6.66
C ASP A 367 2.58 -17.35 7.50
N VAL A 368 3.76 -17.07 6.95
CA VAL A 368 5.01 -17.02 7.73
C VAL A 368 4.91 -15.97 8.84
N ILE A 369 4.40 -14.77 8.54
CA ILE A 369 4.20 -13.71 9.54
C ILE A 369 3.16 -14.14 10.58
N LEU A 370 2.05 -14.75 10.17
CA LEU A 370 1.01 -15.25 11.08
C LEU A 370 1.52 -16.39 11.99
N ILE A 371 2.39 -17.25 11.48
CA ILE A 371 3.06 -18.29 12.27
C ILE A 371 3.97 -17.67 13.33
N ILE A 372 4.80 -16.70 12.94
CA ILE A 372 5.69 -16.00 13.89
C ILE A 372 4.84 -15.27 14.95
N LEU A 373 3.78 -14.58 14.54
CA LEU A 373 2.93 -13.81 15.43
C LEU A 373 2.12 -14.70 16.38
N SER A 374 1.52 -15.80 15.88
CA SER A 374 0.78 -16.74 16.73
C SER A 374 1.67 -17.34 17.82
N TYR A 375 2.88 -17.74 17.46
CA TYR A 375 3.84 -18.30 18.41
C TYR A 375 4.32 -17.26 19.42
N TRP A 376 4.61 -16.04 18.96
CA TRP A 376 4.98 -14.92 19.83
C TRP A 376 3.86 -14.55 20.80
N CYS A 377 2.62 -14.42 20.32
CA CYS A 377 1.45 -14.12 21.15
C CYS A 377 1.20 -15.22 22.19
N ALA A 378 1.42 -16.49 21.83
CA ALA A 378 1.28 -17.58 22.77
C ALA A 378 2.27 -17.50 23.93
N TYR A 379 3.53 -17.14 23.65
CA TYR A 379 4.53 -16.89 24.69
C TYR A 379 4.21 -15.64 25.52
N ALA A 380 3.77 -14.55 24.86
CA ALA A 380 3.38 -13.32 25.55
C ALA A 380 2.17 -13.53 26.48
N ILE A 381 1.16 -14.29 26.07
CA ILE A 381 -0.01 -14.62 26.90
C ILE A 381 0.41 -15.52 28.06
N LYS A 382 1.27 -16.52 27.81
CA LYS A 382 1.65 -17.49 28.83
C LYS A 382 2.60 -16.91 29.89
N PHE A 383 3.55 -16.07 29.48
CA PHE A 383 4.66 -15.62 30.32
C PHE A 383 4.65 -14.10 30.58
N GLY A 384 3.71 -13.37 29.98
CA GLY A 384 3.75 -11.91 29.97
C GLY A 384 4.94 -11.40 29.14
N PRO A 385 5.48 -10.22 29.48
CA PRO A 385 6.67 -9.68 28.84
C PRO A 385 7.90 -10.57 29.05
N PHE A 386 8.29 -11.34 28.02
CA PHE A 386 9.29 -12.39 28.16
C PHE A 386 10.66 -12.06 27.55
N SER A 387 10.84 -10.89 26.93
CA SER A 387 12.12 -10.46 26.35
C SER A 387 13.25 -10.51 27.37
N GLY A 388 14.37 -11.18 27.05
CA GLY A 388 15.51 -11.31 27.96
C GLY A 388 15.41 -12.44 29.00
N SER A 389 14.31 -13.19 29.03
CA SER A 389 14.15 -14.37 29.89
C SER A 389 14.66 -15.66 29.23
N LEU A 390 14.72 -16.77 29.99
CA LEU A 390 14.94 -18.11 29.42
C LEU A 390 13.90 -18.45 28.34
N ALA A 391 12.64 -18.04 28.54
CA ALA A 391 11.58 -18.26 27.56
C ALA A 391 11.85 -17.54 26.22
N TRP A 392 12.53 -16.39 26.24
CA TRP A 392 12.97 -15.70 25.03
C TRP A 392 14.03 -16.49 24.25
N GLN A 393 15.01 -17.06 24.96
CA GLN A 393 16.06 -17.87 24.32
C GLN A 393 15.47 -19.13 23.68
N LEU A 394 14.55 -19.80 24.40
CA LEU A 394 13.83 -20.96 23.88
C LEU A 394 12.98 -20.57 22.65
N PHE A 395 12.23 -19.46 22.72
CA PHE A 395 11.43 -18.94 21.61
C PHE A 395 12.26 -18.69 20.36
N ILE A 396 13.37 -17.95 20.45
CA ILE A 396 14.23 -17.64 19.29
C ILE A 396 14.83 -18.91 18.70
N ARG A 397 15.21 -19.88 19.54
CA ARG A 397 15.83 -21.14 19.09
C ARG A 397 14.83 -22.05 18.37
N THR A 398 13.58 -22.09 18.79
CA THR A 398 12.54 -22.94 18.19
C THR A 398 11.78 -22.28 17.06
N LEU A 399 11.74 -20.94 16.98
CA LEU A 399 10.97 -20.21 15.97
C LEU A 399 11.26 -20.67 14.53
N PRO A 400 12.52 -20.79 14.06
CA PRO A 400 12.79 -21.24 12.68
C PRO A 400 12.29 -22.66 12.41
N VAL A 401 12.39 -23.53 13.41
CA VAL A 401 11.93 -24.92 13.33
C VAL A 401 10.41 -24.97 13.20
N LEU A 402 9.68 -24.20 14.02
CA LEU A 402 8.22 -24.15 13.95
C LEU A 402 7.73 -23.56 12.62
N VAL A 403 8.38 -22.51 12.12
CA VAL A 403 8.08 -21.95 10.80
C VAL A 403 8.24 -23.03 9.73
N PHE A 404 9.37 -23.74 9.72
CA PHE A 404 9.62 -24.81 8.75
C PHE A 404 8.58 -25.94 8.82
N VAL A 405 8.28 -26.44 10.03
CA VAL A 405 7.31 -27.52 10.23
C VAL A 405 5.92 -27.10 9.80
N LYS A 406 5.43 -25.95 10.25
CA LYS A 406 4.08 -25.48 9.92
C LYS A 406 3.92 -25.20 8.44
N MET A 407 4.90 -24.56 7.80
CA MET A 407 4.89 -24.32 6.35
C MET A 407 4.88 -25.62 5.55
N SER A 408 5.66 -26.61 5.96
CA SER A 408 5.69 -27.93 5.31
C SER A 408 4.34 -28.64 5.41
N VAL A 409 3.72 -28.62 6.59
CA VAL A 409 2.40 -29.22 6.79
C VAL A 409 1.32 -28.47 6.02
N PHE A 410 1.32 -27.15 6.01
CA PHE A 410 0.35 -26.35 5.24
C PHE A 410 0.45 -26.61 3.74
N LEU A 411 1.67 -26.81 3.23
CA LEU A 411 1.90 -27.19 1.84
C LEU A 411 1.31 -28.56 1.52
N VAL A 412 1.60 -29.58 2.35
CA VAL A 412 1.12 -30.96 2.14
C VAL A 412 -0.39 -31.08 2.29
N MET A 413 -0.96 -30.42 3.30
CA MET A 413 -2.40 -30.42 3.59
C MET A 413 -3.22 -29.60 2.58
N GLY A 414 -2.56 -28.91 1.65
CA GLY A 414 -3.22 -28.21 0.56
C GLY A 414 -3.86 -26.88 0.96
N VAL A 415 -3.36 -26.23 2.02
CA VAL A 415 -3.82 -24.88 2.44
C VAL A 415 -3.72 -23.87 1.27
N TYR A 416 -2.74 -24.06 0.39
CA TYR A 416 -2.48 -23.22 -0.79
C TYR A 416 -3.15 -23.70 -2.10
N ARG A 417 -3.90 -24.81 -2.05
CA ARG A 417 -4.59 -25.35 -3.24
C ARG A 417 -5.88 -24.58 -3.55
N GLY A 418 -6.52 -24.02 -2.53
CA GLY A 418 -7.78 -23.26 -2.67
C GLY A 418 -7.60 -21.91 -3.37
N LEU A 419 -8.59 -21.49 -4.15
CA LEU A 419 -8.67 -20.14 -4.69
C LEU A 419 -9.15 -19.18 -3.59
N TRP A 420 -8.28 -18.34 -3.05
CA TRP A 420 -8.59 -17.40 -1.95
C TRP A 420 -9.88 -16.60 -2.15
N ARG A 421 -10.20 -16.25 -3.40
CA ARG A 421 -11.39 -15.50 -3.80
C ARG A 421 -12.72 -16.23 -3.50
N TYR A 422 -12.68 -17.55 -3.32
CA TYR A 422 -13.84 -18.42 -3.15
C TYR A 422 -13.79 -19.25 -1.87
N THR A 423 -12.96 -18.86 -0.89
CA THR A 423 -12.83 -19.58 0.39
C THR A 423 -14.22 -19.79 1.02
N SER A 424 -14.58 -21.05 1.18
CA SER A 424 -15.85 -21.55 1.67
C SER A 424 -15.75 -22.00 3.14
N ILE A 425 -16.88 -22.33 3.75
CA ILE A 425 -16.89 -22.95 5.10
C ILE A 425 -16.15 -24.31 5.07
N GLY A 426 -16.18 -25.02 3.95
CA GLY A 426 -15.45 -26.29 3.78
C GLY A 426 -13.93 -26.14 3.93
N ASP A 427 -13.38 -24.99 3.55
CA ASP A 427 -11.94 -24.72 3.65
C ASP A 427 -11.50 -24.55 5.11
N LEU A 428 -12.39 -24.12 6.02
CA LEU A 428 -12.07 -24.05 7.45
C LEU A 428 -11.71 -25.42 8.03
N ILE A 429 -12.31 -26.51 7.52
CA ILE A 429 -12.00 -27.87 7.96
C ILE A 429 -10.56 -28.24 7.54
N VAL A 430 -10.16 -27.86 6.32
CA VAL A 430 -8.79 -28.06 5.84
C VAL A 430 -7.81 -27.28 6.71
N PHE A 431 -8.12 -26.03 7.03
CA PHE A 431 -7.29 -25.20 7.91
C PHE A 431 -7.17 -25.79 9.31
N LEU A 432 -8.28 -26.25 9.90
CA LEU A 432 -8.26 -26.87 11.22
C LEU A 432 -7.39 -28.13 11.24
N LYS A 433 -7.57 -29.03 10.26
CA LYS A 433 -6.74 -30.24 10.14
C LYS A 433 -5.26 -29.90 9.96
N ALA A 434 -4.95 -28.92 9.12
CA ALA A 434 -3.59 -28.48 8.88
C ALA A 434 -2.95 -27.90 10.14
N VAL A 435 -3.67 -27.04 10.88
CA VAL A 435 -3.18 -26.46 12.13
C VAL A 435 -2.96 -27.54 13.18
N VAL A 436 -3.92 -28.44 13.42
CA VAL A 436 -3.78 -29.55 14.38
C VAL A 436 -2.57 -30.41 14.04
N LEU A 437 -2.43 -30.85 12.79
CA LEU A 437 -1.30 -31.67 12.36
C LEU A 437 0.03 -30.93 12.54
N SER A 438 0.07 -29.63 12.20
CA SER A 438 1.26 -28.81 12.33
C SER A 438 1.66 -28.56 13.79
N SER A 439 0.69 -28.39 14.69
CA SER A 439 0.93 -28.25 16.12
C SER A 439 1.44 -29.55 16.74
N VAL A 440 0.87 -30.70 16.36
CA VAL A 440 1.38 -32.01 16.80
C VAL A 440 2.78 -32.25 16.27
N ALA A 441 3.04 -32.00 14.99
CA ALA A 441 4.37 -32.13 14.40
C ALA A 441 5.39 -31.21 15.09
N SER A 442 5.01 -29.98 15.40
CA SER A 442 5.86 -29.02 16.14
C SER A 442 6.19 -29.54 17.55
N LEU A 443 5.21 -30.08 18.26
CA LEU A 443 5.43 -30.71 19.57
C LEU A 443 6.36 -31.92 19.48
N MET A 444 6.22 -32.76 18.46
CA MET A 444 7.10 -33.92 18.25
C MET A 444 8.53 -33.48 17.98
N VAL A 445 8.74 -32.49 17.11
CA VAL A 445 10.10 -31.97 16.85
C VAL A 445 10.71 -31.38 18.11
N VAL A 446 9.93 -30.63 18.90
CA VAL A 446 10.41 -30.07 20.17
C VAL A 446 10.73 -31.16 21.19
N LEU A 447 9.93 -32.22 21.26
CA LEU A 447 10.17 -33.38 22.11
C LEU A 447 11.46 -34.12 21.72
N PHE A 448 11.66 -34.43 20.44
CA PHE A 448 12.83 -35.19 20.00
C PHE A 448 14.12 -34.38 19.98
N ALA A 449 14.06 -33.11 19.54
CA ALA A 449 15.26 -32.28 19.40
C ALA A 449 15.65 -31.57 20.70
N PHE A 450 14.69 -31.26 21.58
CA PHE A 450 14.92 -30.47 22.80
C PHE A 450 14.45 -31.15 24.09
N ARG A 451 13.97 -32.41 24.02
CA ARG A 451 13.45 -33.18 25.17
C ARG A 451 12.33 -32.49 25.95
N PHE A 452 11.72 -31.46 25.34
CA PHE A 452 10.74 -30.59 25.97
C PHE A 452 11.22 -29.87 27.25
N GLU A 453 12.54 -29.78 27.48
CA GLU A 453 13.09 -29.13 28.68
C GLU A 453 12.86 -27.61 28.65
N GLY A 454 12.20 -27.09 29.69
CA GLY A 454 11.88 -25.66 29.81
C GLY A 454 10.72 -25.16 28.94
N PHE A 455 10.08 -26.02 28.13
CA PHE A 455 8.97 -25.65 27.27
C PHE A 455 7.61 -25.77 27.98
N SER A 456 6.71 -24.82 27.71
CA SER A 456 5.34 -24.84 28.22
C SER A 456 4.39 -25.49 27.22
N ARG A 457 3.77 -26.62 27.59
CA ARG A 457 2.73 -27.29 26.78
C ARG A 457 1.55 -26.36 26.49
N THR A 458 1.18 -25.53 27.46
CA THR A 458 0.11 -24.53 27.32
C THR A 458 0.44 -23.50 26.23
N ALA A 459 1.71 -23.11 26.06
CA ALA A 459 2.09 -22.16 25.02
C ALA A 459 1.85 -22.74 23.61
N PHE A 460 2.18 -24.01 23.36
CA PHE A 460 1.90 -24.67 22.08
C PHE A 460 0.41 -24.85 21.81
N PHE A 461 -0.39 -25.08 22.86
CA PHE A 461 -1.85 -25.14 22.72
C PHE A 461 -2.44 -23.77 22.33
N ILE A 462 -2.04 -22.70 23.02
CA ILE A 462 -2.45 -21.33 22.71
C ILE A 462 -2.02 -20.96 21.28
N ASP A 463 -0.79 -21.31 20.90
CA ASP A 463 -0.26 -21.12 19.54
C ASP A 463 -1.14 -21.81 18.48
N GLY A 464 -1.57 -23.06 18.71
CA GLY A 464 -2.48 -23.76 17.80
C GLY A 464 -3.83 -23.06 17.65
N VAL A 465 -4.43 -22.61 18.75
CA VAL A 465 -5.71 -21.85 18.72
C VAL A 465 -5.54 -20.53 17.97
N LEU A 466 -4.52 -19.75 18.31
CA LEU A 466 -4.25 -18.47 17.65
C LEU A 466 -3.92 -18.63 16.17
N MET A 467 -3.13 -19.66 15.81
CA MET A 467 -2.78 -19.95 14.43
C MET A 467 -4.02 -20.27 13.60
N PHE A 468 -4.97 -21.05 14.14
CA PHE A 468 -6.24 -21.31 13.46
C PHE A 468 -7.05 -20.02 13.25
N LEU A 469 -7.20 -19.20 14.30
CA LEU A 469 -7.91 -17.93 14.22
C LEU A 469 -7.27 -16.96 13.22
N PHE A 470 -5.94 -16.86 13.22
CA PHE A 470 -5.19 -16.02 12.29
C PHE A 470 -5.27 -16.52 10.85
N LEU A 471 -5.12 -17.83 10.63
CA LEU A 471 -5.24 -18.42 9.31
C LEU A 471 -6.65 -18.22 8.74
N ALA A 472 -7.68 -18.64 9.46
CA ALA A 472 -9.08 -18.48 9.04
C ALA A 472 -9.47 -17.00 8.89
N GLY A 473 -9.09 -16.17 9.88
CA GLY A 473 -9.35 -14.73 9.89
C GLY A 473 -8.70 -14.01 8.72
N SER A 474 -7.46 -14.34 8.37
CA SER A 474 -6.78 -13.74 7.22
C SER A 474 -7.53 -14.01 5.91
N ARG A 475 -8.01 -15.24 5.70
CA ARG A 475 -8.79 -15.60 4.49
C ARG A 475 -10.16 -14.93 4.48
N MET A 476 -10.82 -14.88 5.63
CA MET A 476 -12.14 -14.24 5.75
C MET A 476 -12.06 -12.72 5.60
N ALA A 477 -10.98 -12.09 6.07
CA ALA A 477 -10.74 -10.66 5.92
C ALA A 477 -10.72 -10.27 4.43
N PHE A 478 -10.06 -11.03 3.56
CA PHE A 478 -10.07 -10.76 2.11
C PHE A 478 -11.48 -10.83 1.50
N ARG A 479 -12.29 -11.80 1.96
CA ARG A 479 -13.70 -11.90 1.52
C ARG A 479 -14.48 -10.65 1.94
N MET A 480 -14.28 -10.17 3.16
CA MET A 480 -14.94 -8.96 3.68
C MET A 480 -14.45 -7.68 3.01
N PHE A 481 -13.14 -7.52 2.79
CA PHE A 481 -12.56 -6.34 2.14
C PHE A 481 -13.18 -6.09 0.75
N ARG A 482 -13.49 -7.15 -0.01
CA ARG A 482 -14.19 -7.04 -1.29
C ARG A 482 -15.64 -6.59 -1.16
N GLN A 483 -16.30 -6.93 -0.06
CA GLN A 483 -17.69 -6.50 0.19
C GLN A 483 -17.75 -5.05 0.67
N ILE A 484 -16.73 -4.60 1.42
CA ILE A 484 -16.66 -3.27 2.05
C ILE A 484 -16.12 -2.22 1.08
N LEU A 485 -15.17 -2.56 0.21
CA LEU A 485 -14.73 -1.66 -0.86
C LEU A 485 -15.77 -1.79 -1.98
N PRO A 486 -16.74 -0.84 -2.10
CA PRO A 486 -17.59 -0.83 -3.26
C PRO A 486 -16.68 -0.79 -4.47
N ALA A 487 -16.96 -1.63 -5.46
CA ALA A 487 -16.62 -1.27 -6.82
C ALA A 487 -17.40 0.02 -7.09
N ASN A 488 -16.83 1.17 -6.69
CA ASN A 488 -17.26 2.49 -7.11
C ASN A 488 -16.85 2.65 -8.58
N GLY A 489 -17.26 1.69 -9.42
CA GLY A 489 -17.69 2.04 -10.75
C GLY A 489 -18.87 2.95 -10.52
N ARG A 490 -18.63 4.26 -10.65
CA ARG A 490 -19.71 5.24 -10.85
C ARG A 490 -20.76 4.57 -11.73
N HIS A 491 -22.02 4.64 -11.28
CA HIS A 491 -23.24 4.26 -11.98
C HIS A 491 -23.33 4.97 -13.34
N ASN A 492 -22.49 4.58 -14.29
CA ASN A 492 -22.47 5.09 -15.65
C ASN A 492 -23.00 4.05 -16.63
N GLY A 493 -23.59 2.97 -16.09
CA GLY A 493 -24.34 1.97 -16.83
C GLY A 493 -25.84 2.23 -16.72
N ARG A 494 -26.59 1.65 -17.66
CA ARG A 494 -28.05 1.74 -17.70
C ARG A 494 -28.66 1.15 -16.43
N ARG A 495 -29.65 1.82 -15.86
CA ARG A 495 -30.30 1.44 -14.59
C ARG A 495 -31.21 0.24 -14.81
N VAL A 496 -30.93 -0.85 -14.08
CA VAL A 496 -31.59 -2.14 -14.25
C VAL A 496 -32.41 -2.53 -13.05
N LEU A 497 -33.66 -2.94 -13.30
CA LEU A 497 -34.52 -3.58 -12.32
C LEU A 497 -34.54 -5.09 -12.55
N ILE A 498 -34.23 -5.87 -11.51
CA ILE A 498 -34.19 -7.34 -11.60
C ILE A 498 -35.56 -7.91 -11.26
N TYR A 499 -36.21 -8.58 -12.21
CA TYR A 499 -37.48 -9.27 -11.95
C TYR A 499 -37.21 -10.70 -11.48
N GLY A 500 -37.59 -10.99 -10.23
CA GLY A 500 -37.34 -12.21 -9.46
C GLY A 500 -36.32 -11.99 -8.35
N ALA A 501 -36.73 -12.03 -7.08
CA ALA A 501 -35.87 -11.91 -5.90
C ALA A 501 -35.61 -13.30 -5.27
N GLY A 502 -35.28 -14.29 -6.11
CA GLY A 502 -34.85 -15.63 -5.70
C GLY A 502 -33.39 -15.91 -6.08
N ASP A 503 -32.98 -17.18 -6.05
CA ASP A 503 -31.58 -17.58 -6.35
C ASP A 503 -31.10 -17.12 -7.73
N GLY A 504 -31.97 -17.18 -8.75
CA GLY A 504 -31.65 -16.69 -10.10
C GLY A 504 -31.42 -15.18 -10.15
N GLY A 505 -32.22 -14.41 -9.41
CA GLY A 505 -32.05 -12.96 -9.30
C GLY A 505 -30.82 -12.58 -8.49
N GLU A 506 -30.52 -13.34 -7.45
CA GLU A 506 -29.28 -13.18 -6.69
C GLU A 506 -28.05 -13.42 -7.58
N LEU A 507 -28.07 -14.47 -8.39
CA LEU A 507 -26.99 -14.77 -9.33
C LEU A 507 -26.83 -13.66 -10.38
N LEU A 508 -27.94 -13.17 -10.94
CA LEU A 508 -27.93 -12.05 -11.87
C LEU A 508 -27.31 -10.80 -11.23
N LEU A 509 -27.72 -10.45 -10.01
CA LEU A 509 -27.16 -9.30 -9.29
C LEU A 509 -25.64 -9.45 -9.11
N ARG A 510 -25.17 -10.65 -8.76
CA ARG A 510 -23.73 -10.92 -8.61
C ARG A 510 -23.01 -10.75 -9.95
N GLU A 511 -23.60 -11.18 -11.06
CA GLU A 511 -23.01 -11.01 -12.40
C GLU A 511 -22.95 -9.54 -12.80
N LEU A 512 -24.06 -8.79 -12.65
CA LEU A 512 -24.11 -7.35 -12.96
C LEU A 512 -23.09 -6.54 -12.15
N ARG A 513 -22.86 -6.89 -10.88
CA ARG A 513 -21.84 -6.21 -10.04
C ARG A 513 -20.40 -6.62 -10.38
N ASN A 514 -20.19 -7.81 -10.92
CA ASN A 514 -18.85 -8.34 -11.17
C ASN A 514 -18.38 -8.14 -12.61
N ASN A 515 -19.30 -7.87 -13.53
CA ASN A 515 -19.03 -7.75 -14.96
C ASN A 515 -19.35 -6.34 -15.46
N SER A 516 -18.32 -5.49 -15.44
CA SER A 516 -18.43 -4.10 -15.91
C SER A 516 -18.68 -3.97 -17.42
N GLU A 517 -18.41 -5.01 -18.21
CA GLU A 517 -18.65 -5.00 -19.66
C GLU A 517 -20.13 -4.94 -20.01
N LEU A 518 -20.99 -5.41 -19.10
CA LEU A 518 -22.44 -5.36 -19.29
C LEU A 518 -22.98 -3.92 -19.29
N GLN A 519 -22.27 -2.96 -18.68
CA GLN A 519 -22.71 -1.56 -18.55
C GLN A 519 -24.12 -1.42 -17.95
N LEU A 520 -24.47 -2.30 -17.00
CA LEU A 520 -25.77 -2.33 -16.33
C LEU A 520 -25.59 -2.07 -14.82
N SER A 521 -26.45 -1.24 -14.26
CA SER A 521 -26.42 -0.80 -12.87
C SER A 521 -27.70 -1.22 -12.15
N PRO A 522 -27.67 -2.20 -11.24
CA PRO A 522 -28.88 -2.69 -10.58
C PRO A 522 -29.42 -1.68 -9.57
N VAL A 523 -30.71 -1.33 -9.66
CA VAL A 523 -31.39 -0.37 -8.77
C VAL A 523 -32.34 -1.03 -7.77
N GLY A 524 -32.80 -2.25 -8.03
CA GLY A 524 -33.79 -2.92 -7.20
C GLY A 524 -34.19 -4.29 -7.73
N PHE A 525 -35.00 -4.99 -6.94
CA PHE A 525 -35.66 -6.23 -7.33
C PHE A 525 -37.17 -6.02 -7.43
N VAL A 526 -37.85 -6.81 -8.25
CA VAL A 526 -39.30 -6.97 -8.24
C VAL A 526 -39.63 -8.44 -8.02
N ASP A 527 -40.56 -8.77 -7.14
CA ASP A 527 -41.02 -10.16 -6.96
C ASP A 527 -42.54 -10.18 -6.76
N ASP A 528 -43.19 -11.19 -7.32
CA ASP A 528 -44.63 -11.39 -7.20
C ASP A 528 -45.02 -11.97 -5.83
N ASP A 529 -44.05 -12.57 -5.10
CA ASP A 529 -44.23 -13.06 -3.74
C ASP A 529 -44.42 -11.88 -2.76
N PRO A 530 -45.62 -11.70 -2.17
CA PRO A 530 -45.91 -10.60 -1.26
C PRO A 530 -45.01 -10.63 -0.01
N SER A 531 -44.53 -11.82 0.39
CA SER A 531 -43.66 -11.97 1.56
C SER A 531 -42.28 -11.36 1.36
N LYS A 532 -41.89 -11.06 0.12
CA LYS A 532 -40.61 -10.43 -0.23
C LYS A 532 -40.71 -8.93 -0.45
N SER A 533 -41.91 -8.41 -0.70
CA SER A 533 -42.14 -6.97 -0.89
C SER A 533 -41.64 -6.17 0.32
N GLY A 534 -40.93 -5.08 0.05
CA GLY A 534 -40.34 -4.20 1.07
C GLY A 534 -39.07 -4.72 1.73
N LYS A 535 -38.67 -5.99 1.52
CA LYS A 535 -37.41 -6.53 2.04
C LYS A 535 -36.20 -5.97 1.27
N VAL A 536 -35.01 -6.16 1.83
CA VAL A 536 -33.74 -5.74 1.23
C VAL A 536 -32.90 -6.98 0.95
N LEU A 537 -32.41 -7.10 -0.29
CA LEU A 537 -31.51 -8.16 -0.74
C LEU A 537 -30.21 -7.52 -1.26
N HIS A 538 -29.08 -7.83 -0.63
CA HIS A 538 -27.75 -7.28 -0.99
C HIS A 538 -27.69 -5.74 -1.08
N GLY A 539 -28.47 -5.07 -0.22
CA GLY A 539 -28.57 -3.60 -0.16
C GLY A 539 -29.58 -2.97 -1.13
N LEU A 540 -30.28 -3.77 -1.94
CA LEU A 540 -31.31 -3.31 -2.87
C LEU A 540 -32.70 -3.68 -2.37
N ARG A 541 -33.67 -2.78 -2.53
CA ARG A 541 -35.06 -3.00 -2.11
C ARG A 541 -35.78 -3.94 -3.08
N VAL A 542 -36.63 -4.80 -2.56
CA VAL A 542 -37.56 -5.64 -3.32
C VAL A 542 -38.92 -4.95 -3.38
N PHE A 543 -39.37 -4.61 -4.58
CA PHE A 543 -40.68 -4.04 -4.86
C PHE A 543 -41.68 -5.15 -5.19
N GLY A 544 -42.97 -4.90 -4.95
CA GLY A 544 -44.02 -5.85 -5.29
C GLY A 544 -44.30 -5.87 -6.79
N GLY A 545 -44.45 -7.06 -7.37
CA GLY A 545 -44.75 -7.23 -8.80
C GLY A 545 -46.23 -7.11 -9.17
N ASN A 546 -47.15 -7.23 -8.20
CA ASN A 546 -48.59 -7.21 -8.44
C ASN A 546 -49.13 -5.79 -8.70
N GLY A 547 -48.97 -5.32 -9.94
CA GLY A 547 -49.73 -4.19 -10.50
C GLY A 547 -48.97 -2.87 -10.67
N ASP A 548 -47.81 -2.70 -10.04
CA ASP A 548 -47.15 -1.37 -9.90
C ASP A 548 -45.75 -1.27 -10.52
N LEU A 549 -45.40 -2.20 -11.43
CA LEU A 549 -44.08 -2.23 -12.07
C LEU A 549 -43.73 -0.92 -12.78
N GLY A 550 -44.71 -0.29 -13.43
CA GLY A 550 -44.53 0.97 -14.15
C GLY A 550 -44.15 2.14 -13.22
N GLN A 551 -44.84 2.29 -12.09
CA GLN A 551 -44.56 3.36 -11.13
C GLN A 551 -43.19 3.16 -10.47
N VAL A 552 -42.84 1.91 -10.15
CA VAL A 552 -41.51 1.57 -9.64
C VAL A 552 -40.42 1.95 -10.64
N CYS A 553 -40.64 1.66 -11.92
CA CYS A 553 -39.68 2.01 -12.97
C CYS A 553 -39.49 3.53 -13.12
N GLU A 554 -40.56 4.31 -13.04
CA GLU A 554 -40.49 5.78 -13.09
C GLU A 554 -39.81 6.36 -11.86
N GLN A 555 -40.21 5.93 -10.66
CA GLN A 555 -39.62 6.41 -9.39
C GLN A 555 -38.12 6.08 -9.27
N GLN A 556 -37.69 4.98 -9.86
CA GLN A 556 -36.30 4.51 -9.81
C GLN A 556 -35.51 4.81 -11.08
N GLU A 557 -36.07 5.59 -12.02
CA GLU A 557 -35.46 5.94 -13.31
C GLU A 557 -34.84 4.71 -14.01
N VAL A 558 -35.64 3.66 -14.23
CA VAL A 558 -35.17 2.38 -14.79
C VAL A 558 -35.08 2.46 -16.31
N ASP A 559 -33.93 2.09 -16.86
CA ASP A 559 -33.69 1.99 -18.30
C ASP A 559 -34.04 0.60 -18.85
N GLU A 560 -33.77 -0.46 -18.08
CA GLU A 560 -34.01 -1.84 -18.49
C GLU A 560 -34.54 -2.74 -17.35
N VAL A 561 -35.41 -3.70 -17.67
CA VAL A 561 -35.85 -4.76 -16.76
C VAL A 561 -35.25 -6.08 -17.20
N VAL A 562 -34.58 -6.78 -16.28
CA VAL A 562 -34.00 -8.10 -16.56
C VAL A 562 -34.72 -9.17 -15.74
N ILE A 563 -35.39 -10.08 -16.44
CA ILE A 563 -36.10 -11.21 -15.85
C ILE A 563 -35.11 -12.33 -15.54
N SER A 564 -35.04 -12.72 -14.27
CA SER A 564 -34.18 -13.79 -13.76
C SER A 564 -34.94 -15.07 -13.39
N SER A 565 -36.27 -14.97 -13.23
CA SER A 565 -37.11 -16.11 -12.84
C SER A 565 -37.40 -17.03 -14.02
N LEU A 566 -37.09 -18.32 -13.86
CA LEU A 566 -37.45 -19.38 -14.80
C LEU A 566 -38.88 -19.91 -14.57
N LYS A 567 -39.51 -19.55 -13.44
CA LYS A 567 -40.82 -20.06 -13.02
C LYS A 567 -42.00 -19.16 -13.40
N MET A 568 -41.75 -18.06 -14.12
CA MET A 568 -42.81 -17.16 -14.57
C MET A 568 -43.62 -17.77 -15.70
N SER A 569 -44.95 -17.65 -15.61
CA SER A 569 -45.86 -18.02 -16.70
C SER A 569 -45.71 -17.08 -17.89
N GLU A 570 -45.94 -17.58 -19.11
CA GLU A 570 -45.84 -16.76 -20.33
C GLU A 570 -46.79 -15.55 -20.28
N LYS A 571 -48.02 -15.74 -19.79
CA LYS A 571 -48.98 -14.66 -19.59
C LYS A 571 -48.43 -13.54 -18.70
N ARG A 572 -47.68 -13.89 -17.64
CA ARG A 572 -47.07 -12.91 -16.74
C ARG A 572 -45.91 -12.17 -17.39
N ILE A 573 -45.12 -12.86 -18.21
CA ILE A 573 -44.04 -12.26 -19.00
C ILE A 573 -44.62 -11.25 -19.99
N GLU A 574 -45.71 -11.58 -20.68
CA GLU A 574 -46.40 -10.68 -21.60
C GLU A 574 -46.91 -9.42 -20.89
N GLU A 575 -47.49 -9.57 -19.69
CA GLU A 575 -47.91 -8.43 -18.85
C GLU A 575 -46.74 -7.50 -18.52
N VAL A 576 -45.60 -8.06 -18.09
CA VAL A 576 -44.37 -7.30 -17.79
C VAL A 576 -43.84 -6.59 -19.04
N VAL A 577 -43.75 -7.29 -20.17
CA VAL A 577 -43.30 -6.72 -21.44
C VAL A 577 -44.20 -5.58 -21.88
N ARG A 578 -45.52 -5.74 -21.78
CA ARG A 578 -46.49 -4.69 -22.12
C ARG A 578 -46.30 -3.44 -21.26
N SER A 579 -46.26 -3.59 -19.93
CA SER A 579 -46.10 -2.45 -19.00
C SER A 579 -44.77 -1.70 -19.18
N CYS A 580 -43.69 -2.40 -19.56
CA CYS A 580 -42.40 -1.80 -19.86
C CYS A 580 -42.37 -1.12 -21.24
N THR A 581 -42.96 -1.74 -22.27
CA THR A 581 -42.97 -1.21 -23.64
C THR A 581 -43.76 0.10 -23.74
N GLU A 582 -44.88 0.22 -23.01
CA GLU A 582 -45.65 1.46 -22.87
C GLU A 582 -44.80 2.65 -22.37
N ARG A 583 -43.68 2.37 -21.69
CA ARG A 583 -42.78 3.37 -21.07
C ARG A 583 -41.40 3.41 -21.71
N GLN A 584 -41.22 2.77 -22.87
CA GLN A 584 -39.93 2.68 -23.59
C GLN A 584 -38.79 2.00 -22.79
N ILE A 585 -39.14 1.10 -21.86
CA ILE A 585 -38.16 0.37 -21.04
C ILE A 585 -37.85 -0.98 -21.71
N ALA A 586 -36.57 -1.28 -21.92
CA ALA A 586 -36.17 -2.54 -22.55
C ALA A 586 -36.34 -3.71 -21.57
N VAL A 587 -36.91 -4.84 -22.03
CA VAL A 587 -37.03 -6.06 -21.23
C VAL A 587 -36.10 -7.13 -21.78
N LYS A 588 -35.25 -7.69 -20.92
CA LYS A 588 -34.34 -8.79 -21.24
C LYS A 588 -34.61 -9.97 -20.32
N ARG A 589 -34.18 -11.17 -20.72
CA ARG A 589 -34.21 -12.37 -19.88
C ARG A 589 -32.81 -12.93 -19.74
N MET A 590 -32.41 -13.22 -18.51
CA MET A 590 -31.22 -14.03 -18.25
C MET A 590 -31.60 -15.51 -18.36
N ARG A 591 -30.82 -16.28 -19.12
CA ARG A 591 -30.87 -17.74 -19.12
C ARG A 591 -29.48 -18.29 -18.83
N ILE A 592 -29.42 -19.36 -18.06
CA ILE A 592 -28.22 -20.16 -17.85
C ILE A 592 -28.51 -21.51 -18.48
N THR A 593 -27.81 -21.81 -19.55
CA THR A 593 -27.94 -23.08 -20.27
C THR A 593 -26.65 -23.88 -20.11
N ILE A 594 -26.79 -25.20 -19.97
CA ILE A 594 -25.67 -26.13 -20.07
C ILE A 594 -25.81 -26.76 -21.45
N GLU A 595 -24.88 -26.44 -22.34
CA GLU A 595 -24.87 -26.97 -23.70
C GLU A 595 -23.93 -28.17 -23.78
N ASP A 596 -24.39 -29.26 -24.38
CA ASP A 596 -23.54 -30.40 -24.72
C ASP A 596 -22.78 -30.07 -26.01
N LEU A 597 -21.47 -30.00 -25.92
CA LEU A 597 -20.58 -29.72 -27.05
C LEU A 597 -20.06 -30.99 -27.71
N SER A 598 -20.39 -32.18 -27.18
CA SER A 598 -19.99 -33.45 -27.78
C SER A 598 -20.73 -33.79 -29.08
N SER A 599 -21.77 -33.03 -29.40
CA SER A 599 -22.58 -33.17 -30.62
C SER A 599 -22.36 -32.07 -31.66
N ARG A 600 -21.22 -31.35 -31.62
CA ARG A 600 -20.84 -30.35 -32.64
C ARG A 600 -19.78 -30.87 -33.61
#